data_AF-A0A060YYK2-F1
#
_entry.id   AF-A0A060YYK2-F1
#
_cell.length_a   1.000
_cell.length_b   1.000
_cell.length_c   1.000
_cell.angle_alpha   90.00
_cell.angle_beta   90.00
_cell.angle_gamma   90.00
#
_symmetry.space_group_name_H-M   'P 1'
#
loop_
_entity.id
_entity.type
_entity.pdbx_description
1 polymer ?
#
loop_
_entity_poly.entity_id
_entity_poly.type
_entity_poly.pdbx_seq_one_letter_code
_entity_poly.pdbx_strand_id
1 'polypeptide(L)'
;MKTTWYCPLDLSTVLEEKEDGVIYNVVVKQQHGAPNSATSGSRSQCVKAGTEEKLVQHLLHSFAMGDSSFINIFLSTYRSFTSTKRVLDILIDRLQHPPGESTRSQTRQPFNRAVCMVFSMWLSEYPEDFRSLGEPGLLLRLAPLLPSDPSGTEIRGRLLRLAEELSEQALLPDSSSDRTIASPPADPTKFDPTNILGFPAGLIAEQLTKIETELFVRLVPYHCLGSLWSQRDKKGREGVCWSVRATVRQFNRLANAVMASCLWPTQLRSQQRACLLEKWISVAEECRARKNFSSLYAIVSALQSNPVHRLRRTWLETDREAVRRYEELSNIFSEKDNYSQSRELLKEVSHSD
;
A
#
# COMPACT_ATOMS: atom_id res chain seq x y z
N MET A 1 -36.89 -19.91 -42.50
CA MET A 1 -36.81 -20.04 -41.03
C MET A 1 -36.10 -18.81 -40.49
N LYS A 2 -36.78 -17.95 -39.72
CA LYS A 2 -36.16 -16.81 -39.03
C LYS A 2 -35.75 -17.28 -37.64
N THR A 3 -34.46 -17.42 -37.39
CA THR A 3 -33.92 -17.77 -36.07
C THR A 3 -33.98 -16.53 -35.19
N THR A 4 -34.93 -16.48 -34.27
CA THR A 4 -35.01 -15.42 -33.25
C THR A 4 -34.06 -15.81 -32.12
N TRP A 5 -32.98 -15.06 -31.97
CA TRP A 5 -32.08 -15.21 -30.83
C TRP A 5 -32.77 -14.65 -29.58
N TYR A 6 -33.19 -15.51 -28.66
CA TYR A 6 -33.51 -15.09 -27.30
C TYR A 6 -32.16 -14.86 -26.58
N CYS A 7 -31.70 -13.62 -26.53
CA CYS A 7 -30.84 -13.21 -25.43
C CYS A 7 -31.73 -13.13 -24.18
N PRO A 8 -31.52 -13.94 -23.14
CA PRO A 8 -32.07 -13.61 -21.84
C PRO A 8 -31.40 -12.29 -21.46
N LEU A 9 -32.15 -11.18 -21.56
CA LEU A 9 -31.70 -9.92 -21.01
C LEU A 9 -31.63 -10.16 -19.50
N ASP A 10 -30.40 -10.30 -18.96
CA ASP A 10 -30.16 -10.13 -17.54
C ASP A 10 -30.56 -8.68 -17.20
N LEU A 11 -31.85 -8.47 -16.94
CA LEU A 11 -32.43 -7.19 -16.59
C LEU A 11 -31.98 -6.84 -15.17
N SER A 12 -30.75 -6.35 -15.08
CA SER A 12 -30.23 -5.70 -13.89
C SER A 12 -30.82 -4.29 -13.89
N THR A 13 -31.74 -4.01 -12.96
CA THR A 13 -32.23 -2.64 -12.75
C THR A 13 -31.32 -1.96 -11.75
N VAL A 14 -30.75 -0.82 -12.13
CA VAL A 14 -29.95 0.02 -11.23
C VAL A 14 -30.81 1.21 -10.83
N LEU A 15 -31.04 1.37 -9.53
CA LEU A 15 -31.84 2.45 -8.95
C LEU A 15 -30.97 3.23 -7.95
N GLU A 16 -31.27 4.51 -7.80
CA GLU A 16 -30.68 5.34 -6.74
C GLU A 16 -31.68 5.51 -5.61
N GLU A 17 -31.28 5.12 -4.40
CA GLU A 17 -32.07 5.29 -3.19
C GLU A 17 -31.34 6.24 -2.24
N LYS A 18 -32.09 7.15 -1.61
CA LYS A 18 -31.55 8.08 -0.61
C LYS A 18 -32.17 7.76 0.75
N GLU A 19 -31.34 7.42 1.71
CA GLU A 19 -31.74 7.08 3.07
C GLU A 19 -30.81 7.79 4.05
N ASP A 20 -31.39 8.57 4.97
CA ASP A 20 -30.66 9.26 6.05
C ASP A 20 -29.42 10.06 5.62
N GLY A 21 -29.44 10.64 4.41
CA GLY A 21 -28.32 11.43 3.88
C GLY A 21 -27.20 10.62 3.21
N VAL A 22 -27.37 9.30 3.11
CA VAL A 22 -26.56 8.42 2.25
C VAL A 22 -27.34 8.15 0.96
N ILE A 23 -26.63 8.18 -0.16
CA ILE A 23 -27.13 7.80 -1.47
C ILE A 23 -26.56 6.42 -1.78
N TYR A 24 -27.42 5.49 -2.15
CA TYR A 24 -27.07 4.13 -2.52
C TYR A 24 -27.39 3.86 -3.99
N ASN A 25 -26.54 3.07 -4.65
CA ASN A 25 -26.91 2.39 -5.86
C ASN A 25 -27.46 1.01 -5.49
N VAL A 26 -28.68 0.72 -5.90
CA VAL A 26 -29.36 -0.55 -5.67
C VAL A 26 -29.45 -1.28 -6.99
N VAL A 27 -28.78 -2.42 -7.08
CA VAL A 27 -28.83 -3.30 -8.25
C VAL A 27 -29.74 -4.47 -7.92
N VAL A 28 -30.85 -4.57 -8.66
CA VAL A 28 -31.80 -5.67 -8.60
C VAL A 28 -31.58 -6.55 -9.81
N LYS A 29 -31.11 -7.78 -9.59
CA LYS A 29 -30.98 -8.80 -10.63
C LYS A 29 -32.17 -9.76 -10.54
N GLN A 30 -33.00 -9.78 -11.57
CA GLN A 30 -34.05 -10.79 -11.71
C GLN A 30 -33.47 -12.07 -12.31
N GLN A 31 -33.34 -13.14 -11.52
CA GLN A 31 -33.05 -14.46 -12.08
C GLN A 31 -34.35 -15.08 -12.61
N HIS A 32 -34.42 -15.35 -13.91
CA HIS A 32 -35.47 -16.20 -14.47
C HIS A 32 -35.14 -17.65 -14.15
N GLY A 33 -35.78 -18.21 -13.12
CA GLY A 33 -35.80 -19.64 -12.89
C GLY A 33 -36.71 -20.35 -13.90
N ALA A 34 -36.52 -21.68 -14.04
CA ALA A 34 -37.40 -22.55 -14.83
C ALA A 34 -38.88 -22.33 -14.43
N PRO A 35 -39.86 -22.61 -15.33
CA PRO A 35 -41.27 -22.20 -15.18
C PRO A 35 -42.01 -22.67 -13.91
N ASN A 36 -41.38 -23.43 -13.01
CA ASN A 36 -41.92 -23.88 -11.72
C ASN A 36 -41.08 -23.49 -10.49
N SER A 37 -40.07 -22.61 -10.61
CA SER A 37 -39.32 -22.10 -9.44
C SER A 37 -39.65 -20.64 -9.16
N ALA A 38 -39.89 -20.32 -7.89
CA ALA A 38 -40.10 -18.94 -7.42
C ALA A 38 -38.98 -18.01 -7.93
N THR A 39 -39.35 -16.84 -8.42
CA THR A 39 -38.42 -15.82 -8.92
C THR A 39 -37.55 -15.33 -7.76
N SER A 40 -36.33 -15.84 -7.64
CA SER A 40 -35.37 -15.38 -6.63
C SER A 40 -34.56 -14.22 -7.20
N GLY A 41 -34.97 -12.99 -6.89
CA GLY A 41 -34.22 -11.80 -7.25
C GLY A 41 -33.09 -11.53 -6.25
N SER A 42 -31.89 -11.22 -6.73
CA SER A 42 -30.80 -10.73 -5.87
C SER A 42 -30.81 -9.20 -5.84
N ARG A 43 -31.01 -8.61 -4.66
CA ARG A 43 -30.89 -7.16 -4.42
C ARG A 43 -29.57 -6.91 -3.73
N SER A 44 -28.72 -6.09 -4.36
CA SER A 44 -27.47 -5.60 -3.77
C SER A 44 -27.52 -4.09 -3.66
N GLN A 45 -27.09 -3.56 -2.52
CA GLN A 45 -27.09 -2.13 -2.22
C GLN A 45 -25.65 -1.71 -1.92
N CYS A 46 -25.14 -0.72 -2.64
CA CYS A 46 -23.80 -0.18 -2.40
C CYS A 46 -23.85 1.33 -2.21
N VAL A 47 -23.00 1.85 -1.31
CA VAL A 47 -22.93 3.29 -1.03
C VAL A 47 -22.36 4.01 -2.26
N LYS A 48 -23.08 5.01 -2.75
CA LYS A 48 -22.65 5.92 -3.82
C LYS A 48 -22.02 7.20 -3.24
N ALA A 49 -22.67 7.81 -2.26
CA ALA A 49 -22.20 9.04 -1.63
C ALA A 49 -22.86 9.24 -0.24
N GLY A 50 -22.26 10.07 0.60
CA GLY A 50 -22.84 10.47 1.89
C GLY A 50 -22.03 11.59 2.52
N THR A 51 -22.58 12.23 3.55
CA THR A 51 -21.77 13.13 4.40
C THR A 51 -20.75 12.32 5.20
N GLU A 52 -19.69 12.98 5.68
CA GLU A 52 -18.65 12.35 6.51
C GLU A 52 -19.26 11.55 7.66
N GLU A 53 -20.13 12.18 8.45
CA GLU A 53 -20.76 11.56 9.61
C GLU A 53 -21.56 10.33 9.23
N LYS A 54 -22.27 10.39 8.10
CA LYS A 54 -23.12 9.30 7.64
C LYS A 54 -22.32 8.13 7.08
N LEU A 55 -21.20 8.38 6.40
CA LEU A 55 -20.30 7.33 5.96
C LEU A 55 -19.64 6.61 7.15
N VAL A 56 -19.23 7.36 8.18
CA VAL A 56 -18.66 6.77 9.41
C VAL A 56 -19.72 5.95 10.16
N GLN A 57 -20.94 6.45 10.29
CA GLN A 57 -22.03 5.69 10.92
C GLN A 57 -22.39 4.44 10.10
N HIS A 58 -22.32 4.53 8.77
CA HIS A 58 -22.57 3.41 7.88
C HIS A 58 -21.53 2.29 8.03
N LEU A 59 -20.31 2.58 8.50
CA LEU A 59 -19.28 1.57 8.77
C LEU A 59 -19.76 0.46 9.72
N LEU A 60 -20.56 0.81 10.73
CA LEU A 60 -21.14 -0.17 11.67
C LEU A 60 -22.41 -0.81 11.11
N HIS A 61 -23.11 -0.13 10.20
CA HIS A 61 -24.34 -0.61 9.58
C HIS A 61 -24.07 -1.59 8.43
N SER A 62 -23.00 -1.40 7.66
CA SER A 62 -22.65 -2.25 6.51
C SER A 62 -22.41 -3.70 6.93
N PHE A 63 -21.93 -3.94 8.15
CA PHE A 63 -21.82 -5.28 8.71
C PHE A 63 -23.19 -5.98 8.84
N ALA A 64 -24.22 -5.27 9.31
CA ALA A 64 -25.56 -5.81 9.43
C ALA A 64 -26.17 -6.12 8.04
N MET A 65 -25.75 -5.37 7.02
CA MET A 65 -26.15 -5.56 5.62
C MET A 65 -25.31 -6.63 4.88
N GLY A 66 -24.28 -7.19 5.52
CA GLY A 66 -23.37 -8.15 4.90
C GLY A 66 -22.40 -7.56 3.88
N ASP A 67 -22.28 -6.23 3.79
CA ASP A 67 -21.35 -5.55 2.90
C ASP A 67 -19.99 -5.34 3.60
N SER A 68 -19.16 -6.37 3.54
CA SER A 68 -17.76 -6.33 4.01
C SER A 68 -16.86 -5.49 3.10
N SER A 69 -17.27 -5.25 1.84
CA SER A 69 -16.48 -4.48 0.89
C SER A 69 -16.40 -3.01 1.28
N PHE A 70 -17.51 -2.44 1.77
CA PHE A 70 -17.55 -1.06 2.27
C PHE A 70 -16.53 -0.83 3.38
N ILE A 71 -16.40 -1.78 4.33
CA ILE A 71 -15.50 -1.62 5.48
C ILE A 71 -14.05 -1.59 5.03
N ASN A 72 -13.67 -2.49 4.12
CA ASN A 72 -12.32 -2.51 3.52
C ASN A 72 -12.02 -1.24 2.72
N ILE A 73 -12.96 -0.79 1.90
CA ILE A 73 -12.82 0.43 1.10
C ILE A 73 -12.72 1.66 2.02
N PHE A 74 -13.59 1.76 3.02
CA PHE A 74 -13.59 2.88 3.96
C PHE A 74 -12.27 2.93 4.74
N LEU A 75 -11.88 1.83 5.41
CA LEU A 75 -10.65 1.80 6.21
C LEU A 75 -9.38 1.99 5.38
N SER A 76 -9.37 1.63 4.09
CA SER A 76 -8.22 1.87 3.21
C SER A 76 -8.15 3.30 2.65
N THR A 77 -9.27 4.04 2.59
CA THR A 77 -9.33 5.31 1.83
C THR A 77 -9.80 6.55 2.59
N TYR A 78 -10.38 6.41 3.80
CA TYR A 78 -11.03 7.54 4.50
C TYR A 78 -10.10 8.74 4.73
N ARG A 79 -8.80 8.50 4.88
CA ARG A 79 -7.76 9.52 5.13
C ARG A 79 -7.62 10.55 4.00
N SER A 80 -8.22 10.28 2.85
CA SER A 80 -8.30 11.23 1.75
C SER A 80 -9.31 12.36 1.97
N PHE A 81 -10.30 12.15 2.85
CA PHE A 81 -11.39 13.11 3.10
C PHE A 81 -11.65 13.40 4.58
N THR A 82 -11.15 12.59 5.51
CA THR A 82 -11.27 12.80 6.96
C THR A 82 -10.01 12.35 7.71
N SER A 83 -10.01 12.42 9.05
CA SER A 83 -8.89 12.05 9.92
C SER A 83 -9.28 10.95 10.91
N THR A 84 -8.31 10.16 11.38
CA THR A 84 -8.53 9.13 12.41
C THR A 84 -9.28 9.70 13.61
N LYS A 85 -8.84 10.86 14.11
CA LYS A 85 -9.46 11.58 15.22
C LYS A 85 -10.93 11.85 14.98
N ARG A 86 -11.28 12.39 13.81
CA ARG A 86 -12.66 12.71 13.45
C ARG A 86 -13.54 11.46 13.33
N VAL A 87 -13.03 10.39 12.73
CA VAL A 87 -13.73 9.09 12.67
C VAL A 87 -13.96 8.53 14.06
N LEU A 88 -12.94 8.55 14.93
CA LEU A 88 -13.06 8.09 16.31
C LEU A 88 -14.07 8.93 17.11
N ASP A 89 -14.07 10.26 16.97
CA ASP A 89 -15.03 11.13 17.64
C ASP A 89 -16.49 10.77 17.26
N ILE A 90 -16.76 10.56 15.97
CA ILE A 90 -18.10 10.16 15.48
C ILE A 90 -18.48 8.78 16.01
N LEU A 91 -17.55 7.83 16.01
CA LEU A 91 -17.80 6.49 16.54
C LEU A 91 -18.01 6.51 18.06
N ILE A 92 -17.24 7.30 18.81
CA ILE A 92 -17.40 7.47 20.27
C ILE A 92 -18.80 7.99 20.57
N ASP A 93 -19.25 9.04 19.89
CA ASP A 93 -20.62 9.57 20.04
C ASP A 93 -21.68 8.49 19.76
N ARG A 94 -21.49 7.70 18.70
CA ARG A 94 -22.39 6.59 18.35
C ARG A 94 -22.37 5.46 19.38
N LEU A 95 -21.22 5.17 19.99
CA LEU A 95 -21.09 4.13 21.03
C LEU A 95 -21.66 4.58 22.37
N GLN A 96 -21.66 5.89 22.66
CA GLN A 96 -22.33 6.48 23.82
C GLN A 96 -23.87 6.39 23.71
N HIS A 97 -24.40 6.42 22.48
CA HIS A 97 -25.83 6.32 22.18
C HIS A 97 -26.17 5.08 21.35
N PRO A 98 -26.00 3.87 21.91
CA PRO A 98 -26.15 2.64 21.15
C PRO A 98 -27.62 2.30 20.85
N PRO A 99 -27.89 1.54 19.77
CA PRO A 99 -29.25 1.08 19.49
C PRO A 99 -29.72 0.03 20.50
N GLY A 100 -30.97 0.16 20.95
CA GLY A 100 -31.66 -0.81 21.81
C GLY A 100 -31.53 -0.50 23.32
N GLU A 101 -32.58 -0.85 24.07
CA GLU A 101 -32.70 -0.50 25.50
C GLU A 101 -31.79 -1.31 26.44
N SER A 102 -31.35 -2.49 26.02
CA SER A 102 -30.48 -3.37 26.83
C SER A 102 -29.38 -4.02 26.01
N THR A 103 -28.31 -4.46 26.68
CA THR A 103 -27.17 -5.16 26.06
C THR A 103 -27.54 -6.49 25.39
N ARG A 104 -28.69 -7.06 25.76
CA ARG A 104 -29.23 -8.31 25.20
C ARG A 104 -30.29 -8.08 24.13
N SER A 105 -30.58 -6.84 23.76
CA SER A 105 -31.58 -6.56 22.73
C SER A 105 -31.15 -7.11 21.37
N GLN A 106 -32.15 -7.48 20.57
CA GLN A 106 -31.96 -8.05 19.23
C GLN A 106 -31.28 -7.07 18.26
N THR A 107 -31.34 -5.77 18.56
CA THR A 107 -30.68 -4.69 17.81
C THR A 107 -29.27 -4.36 18.32
N ARG A 108 -29.01 -4.50 19.64
CA ARG A 108 -27.71 -4.18 20.26
C ARG A 108 -26.64 -5.23 19.95
N GLN A 109 -27.03 -6.50 19.86
CA GLN A 109 -26.11 -7.61 19.60
C GLN A 109 -25.40 -7.52 18.23
N PRO A 110 -26.11 -7.33 17.08
CA PRO A 110 -25.46 -7.11 15.79
C PRO A 110 -24.56 -5.88 15.77
N PHE A 111 -25.00 -4.78 16.42
CA PHE A 111 -24.20 -3.57 16.53
C PHE A 111 -22.88 -3.81 17.27
N ASN A 112 -22.91 -4.50 18.42
CA ASN A 112 -21.69 -4.81 19.18
C ASN A 112 -20.72 -5.67 18.37
N ARG A 113 -21.23 -6.66 17.61
CA ARG A 113 -20.40 -7.47 16.71
C ARG A 113 -19.78 -6.62 15.60
N ALA A 114 -20.54 -5.71 15.01
CA ALA A 114 -20.03 -4.78 14.01
C ALA A 114 -18.89 -3.92 14.57
N VAL A 115 -19.08 -3.36 15.77
CA VAL A 115 -18.05 -2.59 16.48
C VAL A 115 -16.78 -3.42 16.67
N CYS A 116 -16.90 -4.63 17.23
CA CYS A 116 -15.75 -5.49 17.46
C CYS A 116 -15.02 -5.84 16.15
N MET A 117 -15.75 -6.22 15.10
CA MET A 117 -15.14 -6.54 13.81
C MET A 117 -14.44 -5.33 13.18
N VAL A 118 -15.10 -4.17 13.15
CA VAL A 118 -14.53 -2.95 12.57
C VAL A 118 -13.24 -2.57 13.30
N PHE A 119 -13.26 -2.51 14.64
CA PHE A 119 -12.07 -2.16 15.41
C PHE A 119 -10.99 -3.23 15.35
N SER A 120 -11.33 -4.51 15.34
CA SER A 120 -10.35 -5.59 15.15
C SER A 120 -9.65 -5.47 13.80
N MET A 121 -10.39 -5.25 12.71
CA MET A 121 -9.82 -5.07 11.39
C MET A 121 -8.99 -3.79 11.32
N TRP A 122 -9.50 -2.69 11.88
CA TRP A 122 -8.80 -1.41 11.86
C TRP A 122 -7.48 -1.45 12.61
N LEU A 123 -7.46 -2.00 13.83
CA LEU A 123 -6.25 -2.10 14.64
C LEU A 123 -5.22 -3.08 14.05
N SER A 124 -5.65 -4.08 13.29
CA SER A 124 -4.77 -5.07 12.68
C SER A 124 -4.20 -4.60 11.35
N GLU A 125 -5.04 -4.08 10.46
CA GLU A 125 -4.63 -3.69 9.10
C GLU A 125 -4.03 -2.28 9.04
N TYR A 126 -4.43 -1.38 9.94
CA TYR A 126 -3.97 0.02 9.94
C TYR A 126 -3.57 0.52 11.35
N PRO A 127 -2.63 -0.15 12.03
CA PRO A 127 -2.19 0.24 13.37
C PRO A 127 -1.60 1.67 13.43
N GLU A 128 -1.02 2.15 12.33
CA GLU A 128 -0.40 3.48 12.25
C GLU A 128 -1.40 4.63 12.44
N ASP A 129 -2.69 4.39 12.22
CA ASP A 129 -3.73 5.40 12.45
C ASP A 129 -3.83 5.77 13.93
N PHE A 130 -3.67 4.78 14.80
CA PHE A 130 -3.76 4.96 16.24
C PHE A 130 -2.44 5.51 16.79
N ARG A 131 -1.30 5.08 16.25
CA ARG A 131 0.03 5.60 16.63
C ARG A 131 0.21 7.08 16.21
N SER A 132 -0.40 7.48 15.10
CA SER A 132 -0.33 8.86 14.61
C SER A 132 -1.23 9.85 15.36
N LEU A 133 -2.07 9.40 16.31
CA LEU A 133 -2.91 10.30 17.11
C LEU A 133 -2.09 11.23 18.01
N GLY A 134 -0.90 10.79 18.45
CA GLY A 134 0.01 11.57 19.29
C GLY A 134 -0.49 11.84 20.72
N GLU A 135 -1.75 11.51 21.05
CA GLU A 135 -2.33 11.70 22.38
C GLU A 135 -3.15 10.47 22.82
N PRO A 136 -3.04 10.02 24.09
CA PRO A 136 -3.74 8.83 24.57
C PRO A 136 -5.24 9.07 24.84
N GLY A 137 -5.68 10.33 24.95
CA GLY A 137 -7.00 10.70 25.48
C GLY A 137 -8.18 10.10 24.72
N LEU A 138 -8.11 10.02 23.38
CA LEU A 138 -9.17 9.41 22.58
C LEU A 138 -9.28 7.90 22.80
N LEU A 139 -8.14 7.22 22.93
CA LEU A 139 -8.09 5.77 23.17
C LEU A 139 -8.66 5.43 24.55
N LEU A 140 -8.30 6.23 25.57
CA LEU A 140 -8.82 6.10 26.92
C LEU A 140 -10.33 6.37 27.03
N ARG A 141 -10.86 7.30 26.22
CA ARG A 141 -12.31 7.56 26.12
C ARG A 141 -13.06 6.43 25.40
N LEU A 142 -12.45 5.82 24.38
CA LEU A 142 -13.05 4.74 23.60
C LEU A 142 -13.07 3.40 24.35
N ALA A 143 -11.99 3.06 25.04
CA ALA A 143 -11.81 1.79 25.75
C ALA A 143 -13.00 1.35 26.63
N PRO A 144 -13.60 2.20 27.49
CA PRO A 144 -14.74 1.81 28.32
C PRO A 144 -16.05 1.63 27.54
N LEU A 145 -16.16 2.17 26.33
CA LEU A 145 -17.37 2.10 25.50
C LEU A 145 -17.48 0.79 24.68
N LEU A 146 -16.39 0.02 24.60
CA LEU A 146 -16.36 -1.24 23.87
C LEU A 146 -17.22 -2.32 24.56
N PRO A 147 -17.82 -3.25 23.79
CA PRO A 147 -18.58 -4.37 24.34
C PRO A 147 -17.80 -5.17 25.39
N SER A 148 -18.49 -5.72 26.39
CA SER A 148 -17.88 -6.55 27.45
C SER A 148 -17.68 -8.01 27.07
N ASP A 149 -17.89 -8.36 25.79
CA ASP A 149 -17.63 -9.71 25.29
C ASP A 149 -16.11 -9.95 25.14
N PRO A 150 -15.67 -11.21 24.88
CA PRO A 150 -14.24 -11.51 24.76
C PRO A 150 -13.54 -10.67 23.69
N SER A 151 -14.18 -10.47 22.53
CA SER A 151 -13.65 -9.64 21.45
C SER A 151 -13.46 -8.17 21.86
N GLY A 152 -14.46 -7.57 22.50
CA GLY A 152 -14.37 -6.20 22.98
C GLY A 152 -13.33 -6.02 24.09
N THR A 153 -13.15 -7.04 24.93
CA THR A 153 -12.10 -7.06 25.96
C THR A 153 -10.69 -7.11 25.36
N GLU A 154 -10.49 -7.91 24.32
CA GLU A 154 -9.22 -7.98 23.58
C GLU A 154 -8.89 -6.64 22.91
N ILE A 155 -9.85 -6.05 22.21
CA ILE A 155 -9.72 -4.74 21.56
C ILE A 155 -9.39 -3.67 22.61
N ARG A 156 -10.10 -3.66 23.75
CA ARG A 156 -9.82 -2.75 24.86
C ARG A 156 -8.37 -2.89 25.34
N GLY A 157 -7.88 -4.11 25.50
CA GLY A 157 -6.49 -4.37 25.88
C GLY A 157 -5.49 -3.81 24.86
N ARG A 158 -5.76 -3.94 23.55
CA ARG A 158 -4.93 -3.35 22.49
C ARG A 158 -4.93 -1.83 22.54
N LEU A 159 -6.09 -1.20 22.72
CA LEU A 159 -6.23 0.25 22.83
C LEU A 159 -5.48 0.83 24.04
N LEU A 160 -5.54 0.15 25.19
CA LEU A 160 -4.86 0.60 26.39
C LEU A 160 -3.33 0.50 26.24
N ARG A 161 -2.81 -0.57 25.62
CA ARG A 161 -1.37 -0.67 25.30
C ARG A 161 -0.92 0.44 24.36
N LEU A 162 -1.70 0.74 23.32
CA LEU A 162 -1.40 1.86 22.42
C LEU A 162 -1.43 3.22 23.16
N ALA A 163 -2.36 3.41 24.10
CA ALA A 163 -2.41 4.62 24.91
C ALA A 163 -1.19 4.76 25.82
N GLU A 164 -0.71 3.64 26.38
CA GLU A 164 0.54 3.58 27.16
C GLU A 164 1.75 3.93 26.28
N GLU A 165 1.90 3.30 25.11
CA GLU A 165 2.96 3.59 24.14
C GLU A 165 3.00 5.09 23.75
N LEU A 166 1.83 5.71 23.49
CA LEU A 166 1.75 7.14 23.18
C LEU A 166 2.15 8.02 24.37
N SER A 167 1.80 7.61 25.58
CA SER A 167 2.17 8.33 26.80
C SER A 167 3.68 8.28 27.03
N GLU A 168 4.30 7.12 26.82
CA GLU A 168 5.75 6.95 26.90
C GLU A 168 6.48 7.78 25.85
N GLN A 169 6.01 7.77 24.59
CA GLN A 169 6.59 8.56 23.51
C GLN A 169 6.56 10.07 23.81
N ALA A 170 5.50 10.56 24.45
CA ALA A 170 5.40 11.97 24.85
C ALA A 170 6.38 12.35 25.98
N LEU A 171 6.84 11.40 26.78
CA LEU A 171 7.80 11.61 27.87
C LEU A 171 9.26 11.56 27.40
N LEU A 172 9.53 10.94 26.25
CA LEU A 172 10.87 10.88 25.68
C LEU A 172 11.21 12.23 25.02
N PRO A 173 12.34 12.88 25.36
CA PRO A 173 12.81 14.05 24.62
C PRO A 173 13.03 13.63 23.16
N ASP A 174 12.59 14.48 22.24
CA ASP A 174 12.48 14.28 20.79
C ASP A 174 13.78 13.73 20.17
N SER A 175 14.01 12.42 20.31
CA SER A 175 15.16 11.68 19.79
C SER A 175 14.69 10.76 18.67
N SER A 176 13.67 11.18 17.93
CA SER A 176 13.08 10.47 16.80
C SER A 176 13.89 10.61 15.50
N SER A 177 15.10 11.18 15.56
CA SER A 177 16.12 10.96 14.55
C SER A 177 16.78 9.59 14.76
N ASP A 178 16.20 8.58 14.11
CA ASP A 178 16.94 7.45 13.55
C ASP A 178 17.84 6.68 14.55
N ARG A 179 17.24 5.79 15.36
CA ARG A 179 17.99 4.70 16.03
C ARG A 179 18.35 3.57 15.07
N THR A 180 18.72 3.88 13.83
CA THR A 180 19.72 3.06 13.17
C THR A 180 21.03 3.30 13.92
N ILE A 181 21.76 2.22 14.23
CA ILE A 181 23.13 2.32 14.74
C ILE A 181 23.83 3.38 13.88
N ALA A 182 24.13 4.54 14.47
CA ALA A 182 24.77 5.64 13.78
C ALA A 182 26.19 5.20 13.44
N SER A 183 26.30 4.43 12.37
CA SER A 183 27.52 4.39 11.58
C SER A 183 27.88 5.85 11.29
N PRO A 184 29.13 6.27 11.55
CA PRO A 184 29.54 7.62 11.23
C PRO A 184 29.15 7.90 9.77
N PRO A 185 28.65 9.12 9.46
CA PRO A 185 28.24 9.45 8.09
C PRO A 185 29.38 9.04 7.16
N ALA A 186 29.05 8.16 6.20
CA ALA A 186 30.05 7.62 5.29
C ALA A 186 30.78 8.79 4.65
N ASP A 187 32.08 8.88 4.91
CA ASP A 187 32.91 9.96 4.39
C ASP A 187 32.81 9.93 2.85
N PRO A 188 32.23 10.95 2.21
CA PRO A 188 32.03 10.96 0.76
C PRO A 188 33.36 10.88 0.00
N THR A 189 34.48 11.20 0.66
CA THR A 189 35.83 11.06 0.09
C THR A 189 36.34 9.62 0.04
N LYS A 190 35.69 8.68 0.76
CA LYS A 190 36.01 7.25 0.77
C LYS A 190 35.12 6.42 -0.14
N PHE A 191 34.19 7.04 -0.87
CA PHE A 191 33.36 6.34 -1.84
C PHE A 191 34.20 6.02 -3.07
N ASP A 192 34.77 4.82 -3.11
CA ASP A 192 35.32 4.27 -4.36
C ASP A 192 34.20 3.54 -5.11
N PRO A 193 33.68 4.13 -6.20
CA PRO A 193 32.64 3.51 -7.03
C PRO A 193 33.05 2.17 -7.65
N THR A 194 34.35 1.85 -7.71
CA THR A 194 34.85 0.60 -8.30
C THR A 194 34.82 -0.58 -7.33
N ASN A 195 34.65 -0.32 -6.02
CA ASN A 195 34.56 -1.37 -4.99
C ASN A 195 33.45 -2.38 -5.26
N ILE A 196 32.40 -1.99 -5.99
CA ILE A 196 31.30 -2.88 -6.41
C ILE A 196 31.80 -4.10 -7.18
N LEU A 197 32.93 -3.98 -7.90
CA LEU A 197 33.55 -5.09 -8.65
C LEU A 197 34.07 -6.20 -7.73
N GLY A 198 34.47 -5.85 -6.49
CA GLY A 198 35.04 -6.78 -5.52
C GLY A 198 34.03 -7.70 -4.84
N PHE A 199 32.72 -7.44 -4.98
CA PHE A 199 31.67 -8.23 -4.36
C PHE A 199 30.94 -9.09 -5.39
N PRO A 200 30.61 -10.36 -5.12
CA PRO A 200 29.73 -11.18 -5.98
C PRO A 200 28.39 -10.50 -6.27
N ALA A 201 27.88 -10.63 -7.50
CA ALA A 201 26.62 -9.99 -7.91
C ALA A 201 25.42 -10.47 -7.07
N GLY A 202 25.35 -11.78 -6.80
CA GLY A 202 24.31 -12.36 -5.96
C GLY A 202 24.29 -11.83 -4.53
N LEU A 203 25.46 -11.51 -3.94
CA LEU A 203 25.54 -10.91 -2.60
C LEU A 203 25.04 -9.46 -2.61
N ILE A 204 25.37 -8.68 -3.65
CA ILE A 204 24.86 -7.31 -3.80
C ILE A 204 23.33 -7.36 -3.93
N ALA A 205 22.81 -8.21 -4.80
CA ALA A 205 21.37 -8.37 -5.01
C ALA A 205 20.66 -8.83 -3.72
N GLU A 206 21.26 -9.70 -2.93
CA GLU A 206 20.72 -10.11 -1.62
C GLU A 206 20.57 -8.93 -0.66
N GLN A 207 21.61 -8.11 -0.52
CA GLN A 207 21.56 -6.95 0.37
C GLN A 207 20.56 -5.90 -0.11
N LEU A 208 20.50 -5.64 -1.43
CA LEU A 208 19.50 -4.76 -2.01
C LEU A 208 18.08 -5.26 -1.73
N THR A 209 17.83 -6.56 -1.94
CA THR A 209 16.53 -7.17 -1.66
C THR A 209 16.18 -7.08 -0.18
N LYS A 210 17.12 -7.31 0.73
CA LYS A 210 16.87 -7.14 2.17
C LYS A 210 16.40 -5.72 2.53
N ILE A 211 17.06 -4.70 1.98
CA ILE A 211 16.70 -3.29 2.20
C ILE A 211 15.32 -2.98 1.60
N GLU A 212 15.08 -3.38 0.34
CA GLU A 212 13.80 -3.16 -0.34
C GLU A 212 12.64 -3.86 0.38
N THR A 213 12.84 -5.12 0.82
CA THR A 213 11.84 -5.88 1.58
C THR A 213 11.49 -5.18 2.89
N GLU A 214 12.48 -4.67 3.64
CA GLU A 214 12.21 -3.93 4.87
C GLU A 214 11.35 -2.69 4.61
N LEU A 215 11.68 -1.92 3.57
CA LEU A 215 10.92 -0.73 3.18
C LEU A 215 9.51 -1.07 2.69
N PHE A 216 9.36 -2.16 1.94
CA PHE A 216 8.08 -2.61 1.41
C PHE A 216 7.15 -3.15 2.50
N VAL A 217 7.68 -3.89 3.49
CA VAL A 217 6.91 -4.36 4.66
C VAL A 217 6.45 -3.19 5.53
N ARG A 218 7.27 -2.14 5.63
CA ARG A 218 6.92 -0.91 6.36
C ARG A 218 6.07 0.06 5.53
N LEU A 219 5.74 -0.29 4.28
CA LEU A 219 4.93 0.55 3.40
C LEU A 219 3.49 0.60 3.91
N VAL A 220 3.04 1.80 4.25
CA VAL A 220 1.65 2.02 4.63
C VAL A 220 0.81 2.24 3.36
N PRO A 221 -0.14 1.35 3.00
CA PRO A 221 -0.79 1.37 1.69
C PRO A 221 -1.53 2.67 1.37
N TYR A 222 -2.20 3.29 2.35
CA TYR A 222 -2.95 4.52 2.11
C TYR A 222 -2.04 5.70 1.74
N HIS A 223 -0.73 5.67 2.06
CA HIS A 223 0.20 6.69 1.59
C HIS A 223 0.35 6.68 0.05
N CYS A 224 0.01 5.58 -0.61
CA CYS A 224 0.01 5.48 -2.08
C CYS A 224 -1.24 6.10 -2.73
N LEU A 225 -2.24 6.52 -1.95
CA LEU A 225 -3.44 7.17 -2.50
C LEU A 225 -3.04 8.41 -3.29
N GLY A 226 -3.51 8.50 -4.54
CA GLY A 226 -3.17 9.61 -5.44
C GLY A 226 -3.52 10.97 -4.86
N SER A 227 -4.61 11.07 -4.10
CA SER A 227 -5.04 12.30 -3.40
C SER A 227 -4.06 12.76 -2.32
N LEU A 228 -3.32 11.84 -1.69
CA LEU A 228 -2.27 12.15 -0.70
C LEU A 228 -0.92 12.35 -1.38
N TRP A 229 -0.50 11.42 -2.23
CA TRP A 229 0.81 11.45 -2.90
C TRP A 229 1.00 12.65 -3.83
N SER A 230 -0.06 13.08 -4.53
CA SER A 230 -0.01 14.27 -5.40
C SER A 230 0.20 15.57 -4.62
N GLN A 231 -0.11 15.58 -3.32
CA GLN A 231 -0.02 16.77 -2.47
C GLN A 231 1.25 16.79 -1.61
N ARG A 232 2.16 15.82 -1.78
CA ARG A 232 3.35 15.65 -0.94
C ARG A 232 4.27 16.87 -0.93
N ASP A 233 4.38 17.59 -2.05
CA ASP A 233 5.32 18.71 -2.21
C ASP A 233 4.73 20.06 -1.72
N LYS A 234 3.50 20.06 -1.18
CA LYS A 234 2.89 21.26 -0.58
C LYS A 234 3.56 21.60 0.76
N LYS A 235 3.69 22.90 1.05
CA LYS A 235 4.23 23.41 2.31
C LYS A 235 3.49 22.81 3.52
N GLY A 236 4.24 22.33 4.52
CA GLY A 236 3.68 21.69 5.72
C GLY A 236 3.30 20.21 5.55
N ARG A 237 3.58 19.58 4.40
CA ARG A 237 3.32 18.14 4.15
C ARG A 237 4.59 17.29 3.96
N GLU A 238 5.72 17.78 4.45
CA GLU A 238 7.02 17.11 4.30
C GLU A 238 7.06 15.74 5.01
N GLY A 239 6.34 15.60 6.12
CA GLY A 239 6.19 14.33 6.86
C GLY A 239 5.11 13.39 6.33
N VAL A 240 4.30 13.82 5.35
CA VAL A 240 3.21 13.00 4.80
C VAL A 240 3.78 11.98 3.80
N CYS A 241 3.15 10.81 3.73
CA CYS A 241 3.56 9.69 2.87
C CYS A 241 5.01 9.25 3.12
N TRP A 242 5.47 9.30 4.38
CA TRP A 242 6.85 9.00 4.76
C TRP A 242 7.31 7.62 4.29
N SER A 243 6.44 6.62 4.32
CA SER A 243 6.79 5.25 3.91
C SER A 243 7.07 5.19 2.40
N VAL A 244 6.22 5.81 1.58
CA VAL A 244 6.42 5.91 0.12
C VAL A 244 7.67 6.73 -0.19
N ARG A 245 7.88 7.85 0.53
CA ARG A 245 9.10 8.66 0.38
C ARG A 245 10.36 7.84 0.68
N ALA A 246 10.34 6.98 1.70
CA ALA A 246 11.47 6.13 2.04
C ALA A 246 11.79 5.15 0.90
N THR A 247 10.78 4.46 0.36
CA THR A 247 10.93 3.58 -0.81
C THR A 247 11.47 4.32 -2.03
N VAL A 248 10.92 5.49 -2.38
CA VAL A 248 11.37 6.30 -3.52
C VAL A 248 12.80 6.83 -3.32
N ARG A 249 13.16 7.22 -2.09
CA ARG A 249 14.53 7.64 -1.77
C ARG A 249 15.52 6.50 -1.97
N GLN A 250 15.19 5.29 -1.55
CA GLN A 250 16.06 4.12 -1.74
C GLN A 250 16.22 3.79 -3.23
N PHE A 251 15.12 3.79 -3.99
CA PHE A 251 15.14 3.62 -5.44
C PHE A 251 16.08 4.63 -6.11
N ASN A 252 15.92 5.92 -5.79
CA ASN A 252 16.76 7.00 -6.33
C ASN A 252 18.22 6.88 -5.87
N ARG A 253 18.46 6.46 -4.62
CA ARG A 253 19.82 6.24 -4.10
C ARG A 253 20.54 5.15 -4.88
N LEU A 254 19.85 4.03 -5.17
CA LEU A 254 20.39 2.95 -5.99
C LEU A 254 20.66 3.42 -7.43
N ALA A 255 19.68 4.03 -8.08
CA ALA A 255 19.85 4.53 -9.45
C ALA A 255 21.02 5.54 -9.57
N ASN A 256 21.13 6.45 -8.60
CA ASN A 256 22.23 7.40 -8.53
C ASN A 256 23.58 6.72 -8.25
N ALA A 257 23.63 5.68 -7.41
CA ALA A 257 24.85 4.90 -7.18
C ALA A 257 25.33 4.19 -8.45
N VAL A 258 24.41 3.61 -9.23
CA VAL A 258 24.71 3.01 -10.54
C VAL A 258 25.29 4.06 -11.48
N MET A 259 24.60 5.20 -11.65
CA MET A 259 25.09 6.28 -12.51
C MET A 259 26.44 6.84 -12.05
N ALA A 260 26.59 7.15 -10.76
CA ALA A 260 27.83 7.64 -10.18
C ALA A 260 28.97 6.64 -10.41
N SER A 261 28.72 5.34 -10.23
CA SER A 261 29.75 4.34 -10.45
C SER A 261 30.26 4.29 -11.89
N CYS A 262 29.36 4.48 -12.86
CA CYS A 262 29.69 4.47 -14.28
C CYS A 262 30.32 5.79 -14.75
N LEU A 263 30.07 6.91 -14.07
CA LEU A 263 30.39 8.26 -14.57
C LEU A 263 31.51 8.97 -13.81
N TRP A 264 31.58 8.83 -12.48
CA TRP A 264 32.51 9.60 -11.63
C TRP A 264 33.98 9.24 -11.83
N PRO A 265 34.37 7.97 -12.09
CA PRO A 265 35.75 7.65 -12.40
C PRO A 265 36.16 8.15 -13.80
N THR A 266 36.51 9.43 -13.89
CA THR A 266 36.89 10.08 -15.15
C THR A 266 38.15 9.50 -15.77
N GLN A 267 39.00 8.88 -14.95
CA GLN A 267 40.27 8.27 -15.36
C GLN A 267 40.12 6.84 -15.91
N LEU A 268 38.95 6.19 -15.77
CA LEU A 268 38.76 4.83 -16.27
C LEU A 268 38.69 4.79 -17.79
N ARG A 269 39.45 3.85 -18.37
CA ARG A 269 39.34 3.51 -19.80
C ARG A 269 37.97 2.90 -20.12
N SER A 270 37.58 2.95 -21.39
CA SER A 270 36.29 2.40 -21.85
C SER A 270 36.08 0.95 -21.43
N GLN A 271 37.11 0.11 -21.50
CA GLN A 271 37.08 -1.31 -21.10
C GLN A 271 36.82 -1.50 -19.60
N GLN A 272 37.49 -0.75 -18.74
CA GLN A 272 37.28 -0.84 -17.28
C GLN A 272 35.86 -0.40 -16.90
N ARG A 273 35.33 0.61 -17.61
CA ARG A 273 33.95 1.05 -17.43
C ARG A 273 32.94 0.02 -17.96
N ALA A 274 33.29 -0.74 -19.00
CA ALA A 274 32.46 -1.84 -19.50
C ALA A 274 32.30 -2.92 -18.42
N CYS A 275 33.36 -3.28 -17.69
CA CYS A 275 33.27 -4.22 -16.56
C CYS A 275 32.28 -3.74 -15.48
N LEU A 276 32.16 -2.43 -15.24
CA LEU A 276 31.16 -1.88 -14.32
C LEU A 276 29.73 -2.04 -14.86
N LEU A 277 29.51 -1.81 -16.16
CA LEU A 277 28.21 -2.05 -16.78
C LEU A 277 27.82 -3.52 -16.67
N GLU A 278 28.72 -4.43 -17.04
CA GLU A 278 28.53 -5.87 -16.94
C GLU A 278 28.22 -6.30 -15.50
N LYS A 279 28.91 -5.70 -14.52
CA LYS A 279 28.66 -5.95 -13.11
C LYS A 279 27.24 -5.58 -12.71
N TRP A 280 26.77 -4.38 -13.07
CA TRP A 280 25.41 -3.94 -12.76
C TRP A 280 24.34 -4.73 -13.49
N ILE A 281 24.60 -5.15 -14.73
CA ILE A 281 23.71 -6.04 -15.49
C ILE A 281 23.58 -7.39 -14.77
N SER A 282 24.70 -7.96 -14.30
CA SER A 282 24.69 -9.19 -13.51
C SER A 282 23.94 -9.02 -12.17
N VAL A 283 24.10 -7.88 -11.49
CA VAL A 283 23.33 -7.58 -10.26
C VAL A 283 21.83 -7.47 -10.57
N ALA A 284 21.45 -6.84 -11.68
CA ALA A 284 20.06 -6.73 -12.11
C ALA A 284 19.44 -8.11 -12.40
N GLU A 285 20.18 -8.99 -13.06
CA GLU A 285 19.78 -10.38 -13.31
C GLU A 285 19.54 -11.16 -12.01
N GLU A 286 20.43 -11.02 -11.02
CA GLU A 286 20.27 -11.60 -9.69
C GLU A 286 19.07 -11.01 -8.93
N CYS A 287 18.79 -9.70 -9.10
CA CYS A 287 17.58 -9.08 -8.56
C CYS A 287 16.31 -9.67 -9.19
N ARG A 288 16.32 -9.95 -10.50
CA ARG A 288 15.23 -10.64 -11.20
C ARG A 288 15.00 -12.04 -10.65
N ALA A 289 16.05 -12.82 -10.46
CA ALA A 289 15.96 -14.17 -9.89
C ALA A 289 15.34 -14.16 -8.49
N ARG A 290 15.58 -13.11 -7.71
CA ARG A 290 14.99 -12.87 -6.38
C ARG A 290 13.62 -12.19 -6.40
N LYS A 291 13.02 -11.97 -7.57
CA LYS A 291 11.75 -11.24 -7.74
C LYS A 291 11.77 -9.82 -7.16
N ASN A 292 12.95 -9.20 -7.01
CA ASN A 292 13.11 -7.82 -6.59
C ASN A 292 13.03 -6.89 -7.82
N PHE A 293 11.81 -6.62 -8.26
CA PHE A 293 11.55 -5.78 -9.43
C PHE A 293 11.86 -4.30 -9.19
N SER A 294 11.84 -3.83 -7.94
CA SER A 294 12.17 -2.44 -7.57
C SER A 294 13.64 -2.13 -7.89
N SER A 295 14.57 -2.89 -7.32
CA SER A 295 16.01 -2.69 -7.58
C SER A 295 16.40 -3.02 -9.01
N LEU A 296 15.79 -4.04 -9.61
CA LEU A 296 15.99 -4.36 -11.02
C LEU A 296 15.64 -3.14 -11.90
N TYR A 297 14.47 -2.54 -11.71
CA TYR A 297 14.06 -1.38 -12.48
C TYR A 297 14.94 -0.15 -12.18
N ALA A 298 15.38 0.04 -10.94
CA ALA A 298 16.31 1.12 -10.57
C ALA A 298 17.64 1.02 -11.34
N ILE A 299 18.19 -0.20 -11.48
CA ILE A 299 19.44 -0.42 -12.22
C ILE A 299 19.20 -0.21 -13.73
N VAL A 300 18.15 -0.81 -14.29
CA VAL A 300 17.83 -0.69 -15.72
C VAL A 300 17.59 0.78 -16.12
N SER A 301 16.78 1.51 -15.35
CA SER A 301 16.50 2.93 -15.61
C SER A 301 17.75 3.81 -15.49
N ALA A 302 18.65 3.50 -14.56
CA ALA A 302 19.94 4.19 -14.45
C ALA A 302 20.85 3.93 -15.68
N LEU A 303 20.89 2.70 -16.19
CA LEU A 303 21.65 2.35 -17.39
C LEU A 303 21.05 2.96 -18.68
N GLN A 304 19.72 3.05 -18.75
CA GLN A 304 18.97 3.70 -19.84
C GLN A 304 19.06 5.23 -19.79
N SER A 305 19.48 5.82 -18.66
CA SER A 305 19.58 7.26 -18.51
C SER A 305 20.53 7.87 -19.56
N ASN A 306 20.18 9.06 -20.07
CA ASN A 306 20.95 9.75 -21.10
C ASN A 306 22.48 9.81 -20.82
N PRO A 307 22.94 10.11 -19.59
CA PRO A 307 24.37 10.17 -19.29
C PRO A 307 25.13 8.85 -19.50
N VAL A 308 24.50 7.70 -19.25
CA VAL A 308 25.09 6.35 -19.38
C VAL A 308 24.85 5.79 -20.78
N HIS A 309 23.64 5.92 -21.31
CA HIS A 309 23.27 5.42 -22.64
C HIS A 309 24.13 6.04 -23.76
N ARG A 310 24.54 7.32 -23.64
CA ARG A 310 25.38 7.98 -24.64
C ARG A 310 26.84 7.49 -24.69
N LEU A 311 27.29 6.66 -23.76
CA LEU A 311 28.67 6.17 -23.67
C LEU A 311 28.96 5.08 -24.72
N ARG A 312 28.80 5.40 -26.01
CA ARG A 312 28.88 4.43 -27.12
C ARG A 312 30.17 3.58 -27.10
N ARG A 313 31.31 4.19 -26.78
CA ARG A 313 32.60 3.47 -26.69
C ARG A 313 32.60 2.42 -25.58
N THR A 314 31.94 2.68 -24.45
CA THR A 314 31.87 1.72 -23.35
C THR A 314 30.93 0.58 -23.69
N TRP A 315 29.76 0.87 -24.28
CA TRP A 315 28.81 -0.14 -24.72
C TRP A 315 29.38 -1.06 -25.82
N LEU A 316 30.25 -0.53 -26.70
CA LEU A 316 30.94 -1.35 -27.72
C LEU A 316 31.97 -2.31 -27.13
N GLU A 317 32.59 -1.96 -26.00
CA GLU A 317 33.56 -2.81 -25.29
C GLU A 317 32.89 -3.76 -24.28
N THR A 318 31.57 -3.65 -24.12
CA THR A 318 30.78 -4.52 -23.23
C THR A 318 30.54 -5.86 -23.90
N ASP A 319 30.63 -6.94 -23.15
CA ASP A 319 30.35 -8.29 -23.63
C ASP A 319 28.95 -8.40 -24.28
N ARG A 320 28.87 -9.12 -25.40
CA ARG A 320 27.64 -9.23 -26.19
C ARG A 320 26.53 -9.96 -25.44
N GLU A 321 26.85 -10.98 -24.65
CA GLU A 321 25.86 -11.69 -23.84
C GLU A 321 25.36 -10.80 -22.69
N ALA A 322 26.22 -9.94 -22.13
CA ALA A 322 25.79 -8.92 -21.16
C ALA A 322 24.84 -7.90 -21.77
N VAL A 323 25.13 -7.39 -22.98
CA VAL A 323 24.22 -6.47 -23.69
C VAL A 323 22.89 -7.14 -23.99
N ARG A 324 22.89 -8.39 -24.46
CA ARG A 324 21.65 -9.15 -24.70
C ARG A 324 20.82 -9.31 -23.43
N ARG A 325 21.44 -9.69 -22.31
CA ARG A 325 20.74 -9.79 -21.02
C ARG A 325 20.16 -8.45 -20.59
N TYR A 326 20.90 -7.35 -20.77
CA TYR A 326 20.39 -6.01 -20.51
C TYR A 326 19.15 -5.68 -21.37
N GLU A 327 19.16 -5.99 -22.66
CA GLU A 327 18.00 -5.79 -23.54
C GLU A 327 16.78 -6.62 -23.09
N GLU A 328 17.00 -7.88 -22.71
CA GLU A 328 15.94 -8.75 -22.15
C GLU A 328 15.36 -8.16 -20.86
N LEU A 329 16.20 -7.68 -19.93
CA LEU A 329 15.76 -7.04 -18.69
C LEU A 329 15.04 -5.70 -18.96
N SER A 330 15.50 -4.92 -19.93
CA SER A 330 14.90 -3.67 -20.37
C SER A 330 13.49 -3.88 -20.93
N ASN A 331 13.27 -4.96 -21.69
CA ASN A 331 11.98 -5.26 -22.30
C ASN A 331 10.88 -5.50 -21.26
N ILE A 332 11.22 -6.10 -20.11
CA ILE A 332 10.28 -6.36 -19.01
C ILE A 332 9.58 -5.08 -18.53
N PHE A 333 10.31 -3.97 -18.46
CA PHE A 333 9.82 -2.67 -17.99
C PHE A 333 9.52 -1.71 -19.14
N SER A 334 9.27 -2.24 -20.33
CA SER A 334 8.84 -1.42 -21.46
C SER A 334 7.50 -0.75 -21.15
N GLU A 335 7.37 0.52 -21.55
CA GLU A 335 6.11 1.28 -21.41
C GLU A 335 4.99 0.77 -22.34
N LYS A 336 5.30 -0.18 -23.23
CA LYS A 336 4.35 -0.81 -24.14
C LYS A 336 3.17 -1.41 -23.37
N ASP A 337 1.97 -1.21 -23.92
CA ASP A 337 0.70 -1.70 -23.35
C ASP A 337 0.53 -1.42 -21.85
N ASN A 338 0.96 -0.22 -21.40
CA ASN A 338 0.88 0.21 -20.00
C ASN A 338 1.60 -0.76 -19.04
N TYR A 339 2.85 -1.10 -19.39
CA TYR A 339 3.73 -1.98 -18.60
C TYR A 339 3.17 -3.40 -18.43
N SER A 340 2.47 -3.93 -19.45
CA SER A 340 1.77 -5.24 -19.41
C SER A 340 2.66 -6.37 -18.90
N GLN A 341 3.89 -6.48 -19.42
CA GLN A 341 4.84 -7.54 -19.05
C GLN A 341 5.19 -7.51 -17.56
N SER A 342 5.54 -6.35 -17.01
CA SER A 342 5.82 -6.22 -15.58
C SER A 342 4.59 -6.53 -14.72
N ARG A 343 3.38 -6.15 -15.18
CA ARG A 343 2.12 -6.43 -14.47
C ARG A 343 1.76 -7.91 -14.50
N GLU A 344 2.03 -8.60 -15.60
CA GLU A 344 1.83 -10.05 -15.73
C GLU A 344 2.78 -10.83 -14.84
N LEU A 345 4.07 -10.48 -14.82
CA LEU A 345 5.05 -11.10 -13.92
C LEU A 345 4.64 -10.98 -12.45
N LEU A 346 4.10 -9.83 -12.03
CA LEU A 346 3.59 -9.66 -10.66
C LEU A 346 2.40 -10.58 -10.35
N LYS A 347 1.57 -10.89 -11.34
CA LYS A 347 0.45 -11.84 -11.19
C LYS A 347 0.94 -13.29 -11.15
N GLU A 348 1.91 -13.68 -11.98
CA GLU A 348 2.44 -15.06 -11.98
C GLU A 348 3.13 -15.39 -10.65
N VAL A 349 3.85 -14.42 -10.09
CA VAL A 349 4.50 -14.54 -8.78
C VAL A 349 3.48 -14.83 -7.66
N SER A 350 2.28 -14.25 -7.72
CA SER A 350 1.25 -14.44 -6.68
C SER A 350 0.53 -15.80 -6.74
N HIS A 351 0.74 -16.59 -7.80
CA HIS A 351 0.13 -17.93 -7.96
C HIS A 351 1.14 -19.07 -7.74
N SER A 352 2.39 -18.75 -7.42
CA SER A 352 3.48 -19.72 -7.24
C SER A 352 3.72 -20.12 -5.78
N ASP A 353 2.92 -19.59 -4.85
CA ASP A 353 2.84 -19.96 -3.43
C ASP A 353 1.45 -20.51 -3.15
#